data_AF-X1BEU2-F1
#
_entry.id   AF-X1BEU2-F1
#
_cell.length_a   1.000
_cell.length_b   1.000
_cell.length_c   1.000
_cell.angle_alpha   90.00
_cell.angle_beta   90.00
_cell.angle_gamma   90.00
#
_symmetry.space_group_name_H-M   'P 1'
#
loop_
_entity.id
_entity.type
_entity.pdbx_description
1 polymer ?
#
loop_
_entity_poly.entity_id
_entity_poly.type
_entity_poly.pdbx_seq_one_letter_code
_entity_poly.pdbx_strand_id
1 'polypeptide(L)' 'NRAAELLKLAKKYHIIAGKAPTGLAGAALYVAAIQEGERRTQKEISLAAGVTEATIRNRYKELVNHMRFESVNRI' A
#
# COMPACT_ATOMS: atom_id res chain seq x y z
N ASN A 1 5.64 0.31 14.01
CA ASN A 1 4.63 -0.46 13.25
C ASN A 1 4.32 0.27 11.94
N ARG A 2 5.14 0.06 10.90
CA ARG A 2 5.21 0.88 9.66
C ARG A 2 3.95 0.81 8.80
N ALA A 3 3.30 -0.35 8.74
CA ALA A 3 2.05 -0.52 8.00
C ALA A 3 0.93 0.40 8.50
N ALA A 4 0.84 0.63 9.81
CA ALA A 4 -0.13 1.54 10.40
C ALA A 4 0.10 3.01 10.01
N GLU A 5 1.36 3.42 9.83
CA GLU A 5 1.70 4.78 9.36
C GLU A 5 1.29 5.00 7.90
N LEU A 6 1.54 4.01 7.04
CA LEU A 6 1.12 4.05 5.64
C LEU A 6 -0.40 4.15 5.51
N LEU A 7 -1.16 3.43 6.34
CA LEU A 7 -2.63 3.53 6.37
C LEU A 7 -3.11 4.90 6.85
N LYS A 8 -2.45 5.50 7.85
CA LYS A 8 -2.78 6.87 8.30
C LYS A 8 -2.54 7.91 7.20
N LEU A 9 -1.41 7.82 6.49
CA LEU A 9 -1.11 8.68 5.35
C LEU A 9 -2.17 8.48 4.25
N ALA A 10 -2.46 7.24 3.87
CA ALA A 10 -3.48 6.94 2.87
C ALA A 10 -4.85 7.56 3.20
N LYS A 11 -5.23 7.57 4.48
CA LYS A 11 -6.49 8.15 4.96
C LYS A 11 -6.46 9.68 4.87
N LYS A 12 -5.37 10.31 5.31
CA LYS A 12 -5.16 11.76 5.25
C LYS A 12 -5.32 12.29 3.82
N TYR A 13 -4.80 11.57 2.83
CA TYR A 13 -4.80 11.99 1.42
C TYR A 13 -6.01 11.50 0.62
N HIS A 14 -7.07 10.99 1.27
CA HIS A 14 -8.27 10.45 0.60
C HIS A 14 -7.98 9.35 -0.44
N ILE A 15 -6.80 8.71 -0.38
CA ILE A 15 -6.39 7.64 -1.31
C ILE A 15 -7.34 6.43 -1.20
N ILE A 16 -8.02 6.32 -0.06
CA ILE A 16 -8.92 5.22 0.31
C ILE A 16 -10.40 5.46 -0.04
N ALA A 17 -10.80 6.67 -0.43
CA ALA A 17 -12.22 6.98 -0.66
C ALA A 17 -12.79 6.07 -1.78
N GLY A 18 -13.81 5.28 -1.44
CA GLY A 18 -14.49 4.35 -2.37
C GLY A 18 -13.77 3.01 -2.62
N LYS A 19 -12.72 2.65 -1.85
CA LYS A 19 -11.90 1.47 -2.13
C LYS A 19 -11.95 0.43 -0.99
N ALA A 20 -11.90 -0.85 -1.35
CA ALA A 20 -11.96 -1.96 -0.40
C ALA A 20 -10.79 -1.91 0.62
N PRO A 21 -11.06 -1.89 1.94
CA PRO A 21 -10.02 -1.77 2.99
C PRO A 21 -8.98 -2.89 2.98
N THR A 22 -9.38 -4.11 2.65
CA THR A 22 -8.53 -5.31 2.59
C THR A 22 -7.43 -5.19 1.54
N GLY A 23 -7.77 -4.72 0.34
CA GLY A 23 -6.79 -4.50 -0.73
C GLY A 23 -5.76 -3.43 -0.36
N LEU A 24 -6.18 -2.37 0.35
CA LEU A 24 -5.27 -1.32 0.80
C LEU A 24 -4.33 -1.84 1.91
N ALA A 25 -4.87 -2.59 2.88
CA ALA A 25 -4.07 -3.18 3.95
C ALA A 25 -3.01 -4.16 3.39
N GLY A 26 -3.39 -5.01 2.43
CA GLY A 26 -2.46 -5.90 1.75
C GLY A 26 -1.36 -5.14 1.00
N ALA A 27 -1.70 -4.07 0.28
CA ALA A 27 -0.70 -3.27 -0.41
C ALA A 27 0.21 -2.46 0.52
N ALA A 28 -0.32 -1.93 1.63
CA ALA A 28 0.48 -1.27 2.65
C ALA A 28 1.49 -2.25 3.29
N LEU A 29 1.06 -3.50 3.54
CA LEU A 29 1.93 -4.56 4.02
C LEU A 29 3.02 -4.92 2.98
N TYR A 30 2.65 -5.01 1.70
CA TYR A 30 3.60 -5.27 0.62
C TYR A 30 4.65 -4.15 0.47
N VAL A 31 4.24 -2.88 0.56
CA VAL A 31 5.16 -1.72 0.57
C VAL A 31 6.11 -1.80 1.76
N ALA A 32 5.58 -2.09 2.96
CA ALA A 32 6.40 -2.20 4.17
C ALA A 32 7.42 -3.34 4.06
N ALA A 33 7.02 -4.53 3.59
CA ALA A 33 7.93 -5.66 3.41
C ALA A 33 9.10 -5.32 2.46
N ILE A 34 8.82 -4.64 1.33
CA ILE A 34 9.86 -4.17 0.42
C ILE A 34 10.82 -3.18 1.10
N GLN A 35 10.31 -2.24 1.91
CA GLN A 35 11.13 -1.23 2.59
C GLN A 35 12.06 -1.83 3.65
N GLU A 36 11.61 -2.88 4.34
CA GLU A 36 12.40 -3.59 5.35
C GLU A 36 13.35 -4.65 4.73
N GLY A 37 13.38 -4.77 3.40
CA GLY A 37 14.18 -5.78 2.70
C GLY A 37 13.62 -7.20 2.78
N GLU A 38 12.44 -7.38 3.39
CA GLU A 38 11.73 -8.66 3.42
C GLU A 38 11.04 -8.93 2.09
N ARG A 39 11.61 -9.85 1.30
CA ARG A 39 10.96 -10.25 0.04
C ARG A 39 9.74 -11.12 0.35
N ARG A 40 8.56 -10.55 0.12
CA ARG A 40 7.29 -11.28 -0.04
C ARG A 40 6.78 -11.04 -1.45
N THR A 41 6.21 -12.07 -2.05
CA THR A 41 5.59 -12.00 -3.37
C THR A 41 4.20 -11.36 -3.27
N GLN A 42 3.73 -10.76 -4.36
CA GLN A 42 2.35 -10.25 -4.43
C GLN A 42 1.31 -11.35 -4.21
N LYS A 43 1.63 -12.60 -4.61
CA LYS A 43 0.82 -13.79 -4.40
C LYS A 43 0.65 -14.15 -2.93
N GLU A 44 1.73 -14.19 -2.16
CA GLU A 44 1.66 -14.47 -0.71
C GLU A 44 0.82 -13.44 0.01
N ILE A 45 1.01 -12.16 -0.33
CA ILE A 45 0.24 -11.07 0.27
C ILE A 45 -1.22 -11.11 -0.17
N SER A 46 -1.51 -11.43 -1.43
CA SER A 46 -2.89 -11.50 -1.93
C SER A 46 -3.68 -12.62 -1.28
N LEU A 47 -3.03 -13.77 -1.04
CA LEU A 47 -3.61 -14.90 -0.30
C LEU A 47 -3.92 -14.51 1.15
N ALA A 48 -2.98 -13.88 1.85
CA ALA A 48 -3.18 -13.44 3.23
C ALA A 48 -4.27 -12.35 3.36
N ALA A 49 -4.38 -11.47 2.36
CA ALA A 49 -5.35 -10.37 2.35
C ALA A 49 -6.72 -10.75 1.75
N GLY A 50 -6.88 -11.96 1.21
CA GLY A 50 -8.12 -12.41 0.57
C GLY A 50 -8.50 -11.60 -0.67
N VAL A 51 -7.51 -11.14 -1.44
CA VAL A 51 -7.70 -10.34 -2.67
C VAL A 51 -6.90 -10.92 -3.83
N THR A 52 -7.06 -10.34 -5.02
CA THR A 52 -6.25 -10.75 -6.19
C THR A 52 -4.87 -10.08 -6.18
N GLU A 53 -3.89 -10.71 -6.83
CA GLU A 53 -2.58 -10.09 -7.07
C GLU A 53 -2.69 -8.75 -7.82
N ALA A 54 -3.63 -8.65 -8.77
CA ALA A 54 -3.91 -7.42 -9.51
C ALA A 54 -4.39 -6.29 -8.57
N THR A 55 -5.23 -6.62 -7.58
CA THR A 55 -5.64 -5.69 -6.53
C THR A 55 -4.42 -5.17 -5.77
N ILE A 56 -3.56 -6.05 -5.26
CA ILE A 56 -2.33 -5.66 -4.54
C ILE A 56 -1.46 -4.74 -5.40
N ARG A 57 -1.23 -5.10 -6.66
CA ARG A 57 -0.41 -4.34 -7.60
C ARG A 57 -0.93 -2.93 -7.85
N ASN A 58 -2.24 -2.80 -8.09
CA ASN A 58 -2.87 -1.51 -8.38
C ASN A 58 -2.82 -0.60 -7.14
N ARG A 59 -3.11 -1.16 -5.96
CA ARG A 59 -3.04 -0.41 -4.70
C ARG A 59 -1.59 0.01 -4.36
N TYR A 60 -0.62 -0.87 -4.58
CA TYR A 60 0.81 -0.56 -4.42
C TYR A 60 1.24 0.62 -5.29
N LYS A 61 0.91 0.59 -6.58
CA LYS A 61 1.27 1.68 -7.51
C LYS A 61 0.68 3.02 -7.07
N GLU A 62 -0.57 3.03 -6.63
CA GLU A 62 -1.18 4.25 -6.13
C GLU A 62 -0.51 4.77 -4.86
N LEU A 63 -0.23 3.90 -3.88
CA LEU A 63 0.48 4.28 -2.66
C LEU A 63 1.85 4.90 -2.98
N VAL A 64 2.65 4.23 -3.82
CA VAL A 64 3.99 4.72 -4.20
C VAL A 64 3.90 6.02 -4.99
N ASN A 65 2.97 6.14 -5.94
CA ASN A 65 2.82 7.36 -6.71
C ASN A 65 2.47 8.54 -5.80
N HIS A 66 1.50 8.39 -4.91
CA HIS A 66 1.13 9.44 -3.96
C HIS A 66 2.28 9.79 -3.00
N MET A 67 3.01 8.79 -2.50
CA MET A 67 4.19 9.06 -1.67
C MET A 67 5.28 9.84 -2.44
N ARG A 68 5.50 9.55 -3.73
CA ARG A 68 6.44 10.30 -4.57
C ARG A 68 5.97 11.73 -4.82
N PHE A 69 4.67 11.94 -5.08
CA PHE A 69 4.11 13.29 -5.22
C PHE A 69 4.32 14.12 -3.95
N GLU A 70 4.14 13.53 -2.76
CA GLU A 70 4.41 14.22 -1.48
C GLU A 70 5.89 14.57 -1.27
N SER A 71 6.82 13.72 -1.70
CA SER A 71 8.26 14.03 -1.61
C SER A 71 8.65 15.21 -2.51
N VAL A 72 7.96 15.38 -3.64
CA VAL A 72 8.24 16.45 -4.62
C VAL A 72 7.51 17.76 -4.26
N ASN A 73 6.35 17.70 -3.60
CA ASN A 73 5.56 18.88 -3.19
C ASN A 73 5.99 19.49 -1.84
N ARG A 74 7.05 18.98 -1.21
CA ARG A 74 7.63 19.55 0.03
C ARG A 74 8.76 20.56 -0.22
N ILE A 75 8.93 20.99 -1.48
CA ILE A 75 9.87 22.02 -1.93
C ILE A 75 9.06 23.26 -2.28
#